data_AF-A0A4P7BH12-F1
#
_entry.id   AF-A0A4P7BH12-F1
#
_cell.length_a   1.000
_cell.length_b   1.000
_cell.length_c   1.000
_cell.angle_alpha   90.00
_cell.angle_beta   90.00
_cell.angle_gamma   90.00
#
_symmetry.space_group_name_H-M   'P 1'
#
loop_
_entity.id
_entity.type
_entity.pdbx_description
1 polymer ?
#
loop_
_entity_poly.entity_id
_entity_poly.type
_entity_poly.pdbx_seq_one_letter_code
_entity_poly.pdbx_strand_id
1 'polypeptide(L)'
;MITLSEEQWSFLKRRDTASFVDSVCEQYISTHKTFAPGMTREQTLAIMQAAYEFAERAGFTSTPHIVHLMYFAADAPGVLDEPAVIAQLRKPGSTPEQRFDDLLAVLSVELNRLEEGR
;
A
#
# COMPACT_ATOMS: atom_id res chain seq x y z
N MET A 1 13.52 13.31 30.44
CA MET A 1 13.67 13.23 28.97
C MET A 1 14.39 11.93 28.69
N ILE A 2 13.76 11.00 27.97
CA ILE A 2 14.40 9.71 27.62
C ILE A 2 15.23 9.97 26.35
N THR A 3 16.52 9.62 26.38
CA THR A 3 17.40 9.67 25.20
C THR A 3 17.60 8.24 24.72
N LEU A 4 17.14 7.94 23.52
CA LEU A 4 17.31 6.61 22.91
C LEU A 4 18.58 6.59 22.07
N SER A 5 19.29 5.45 22.06
CA SER A 5 20.32 5.20 21.05
C SER A 5 19.70 4.97 19.67
N GLU A 6 20.50 5.08 18.61
CA GLU A 6 20.05 4.80 17.24
C GLU A 6 19.47 3.38 17.10
N GLU A 7 20.08 2.41 17.79
CA GLU A 7 19.61 1.02 17.82
C GLU A 7 18.25 0.89 18.51
N GLN A 8 18.07 1.58 19.65
CA GLN A 8 16.79 1.61 20.38
C GLN A 8 15.71 2.32 19.58
N TRP A 9 16.06 3.41 18.88
CA TRP A 9 15.16 4.13 17.99
C TRP A 9 14.73 3.26 16.81
N SER A 10 15.68 2.61 16.14
CA SER A 10 15.41 1.71 15.02
C SER A 10 14.59 0.48 15.44
N PHE A 11 14.82 -0.06 16.64
CA PHE A 11 14.00 -1.13 17.20
C PHE A 11 12.56 -0.68 17.44
N LEU A 12 12.38 0.50 18.07
CA LEU A 12 11.05 1.05 18.32
C LEU A 12 10.31 1.33 17.01
N LYS A 13 10.97 1.96 16.03
CA LYS A 13 10.38 2.26 14.71
C LYS A 13 9.91 0.99 14.00
N ARG A 14 10.72 -0.08 14.02
CA ARG A 14 10.32 -1.37 13.42
C ARG A 14 9.11 -1.99 14.10
N ARG A 15 9.06 -1.94 15.44
CA ARG A 15 7.93 -2.48 16.20
C ARG A 15 6.64 -1.68 15.96
N ASP A 16 6.75 -0.36 15.92
CA ASP A 16 5.65 0.54 15.62
C ASP A 16 5.11 0.29 14.21
N THR A 17 6.00 0.22 13.23
CA THR A 17 5.66 -0.12 11.83
C THR A 17 4.93 -1.46 11.72
N ALA A 18 5.48 -2.51 12.35
CA ALA A 18 4.85 -3.83 12.32
C ALA A 18 3.46 -3.81 12.96
N SER A 19 3.28 -3.07 14.06
CA SER A 19 1.98 -2.96 14.74
C SER A 19 0.96 -2.18 13.89
N PHE A 20 1.42 -1.13 13.20
CA PHE A 20 0.61 -0.37 12.26
C PHE A 20 0.13 -1.25 11.10
N VAL A 21 1.05 -1.96 10.44
CA VAL A 21 0.72 -2.83 9.30
C VAL A 21 -0.24 -3.95 9.71
N ASP A 22 -0.02 -4.56 10.88
CA ASP A 22 -0.90 -5.60 11.42
C ASP A 22 -2.32 -5.07 11.67
N SER A 23 -2.44 -3.88 12.28
CA SER A 23 -3.74 -3.23 12.52
C SER A 23 -4.48 -2.92 11.22
N VAL A 24 -3.77 -2.44 10.19
CA VAL A 24 -4.35 -2.17 8.87
C VAL A 24 -4.80 -3.46 8.18
N CYS A 25 -4.02 -4.54 8.31
CA CYS A 25 -4.36 -5.87 7.79
C CYS A 25 -5.62 -6.44 8.45
N GLU A 26 -5.75 -6.31 9.77
CA GLU A 26 -6.97 -6.73 10.47
C GLU A 26 -8.20 -5.92 10.04
N GLN A 27 -8.03 -4.60 9.89
CA GLN A 27 -9.09 -3.75 9.38
C GLN A 27 -9.50 -4.14 7.95
N TYR A 28 -8.53 -4.43 7.08
CA TYR A 28 -8.79 -4.88 5.71
C TYR A 28 -9.58 -6.19 5.69
N ILE A 29 -9.12 -7.20 6.42
CA ILE A 29 -9.77 -8.52 6.49
C ILE A 29 -11.19 -8.42 7.06
N SER A 30 -11.40 -7.57 8.06
CA SER A 30 -12.73 -7.41 8.67
C SER A 30 -13.74 -6.71 7.75
N THR A 31 -13.26 -5.84 6.84
CA THR A 31 -14.10 -5.02 5.96
C THR A 31 -14.32 -5.65 4.58
N HIS A 32 -13.32 -6.35 4.04
CA HIS A 32 -13.36 -6.94 2.70
C HIS A 32 -13.69 -8.43 2.81
N LYS A 33 -14.99 -8.77 2.78
CA LYS A 33 -15.49 -10.16 2.87
C LYS A 33 -15.12 -11.04 1.67
N THR A 34 -14.55 -10.46 0.62
CA THR A 34 -14.21 -11.16 -0.62
C THR A 34 -12.73 -10.97 -0.87
N PHE A 35 -11.92 -11.89 -0.34
CA PHE A 35 -10.50 -11.99 -0.63
C PHE A 35 -10.26 -12.15 -2.15
N ALA A 36 -9.06 -11.82 -2.61
CA ALA A 36 -8.47 -12.57 -3.72
C ALA A 36 -8.60 -14.08 -3.37
N PRO A 37 -9.32 -14.89 -4.17
CA PRO A 37 -9.72 -16.24 -3.75
C PRO A 37 -8.51 -17.07 -3.31
N GLY A 38 -8.52 -17.53 -2.05
CA GLY A 38 -7.51 -18.45 -1.51
C GLY A 38 -6.33 -17.80 -0.78
N MET A 39 -6.31 -16.48 -0.57
CA MET A 39 -5.25 -15.81 0.18
C MET A 39 -5.42 -15.94 1.70
N THR A 40 -4.33 -16.25 2.42
CA THR A 40 -4.33 -16.29 3.90
C THR A 40 -4.08 -14.91 4.52
N ARG A 41 -4.32 -14.78 5.83
CA ARG A 41 -3.97 -13.56 6.60
C ARG A 41 -2.48 -13.26 6.48
N GLU A 42 -1.63 -14.28 6.57
CA GLU A 42 -0.17 -14.13 6.52
C GLU A 42 0.31 -13.63 5.16
N GLN A 43 -0.28 -14.13 4.08
CA GLN A 43 0.01 -13.66 2.73
C GLN A 43 -0.43 -12.20 2.53
N THR A 44 -1.62 -11.86 3.02
CA THR A 44 -2.14 -10.47 3.00
C THR A 44 -1.20 -9.54 3.78
N LEU A 45 -0.79 -9.95 4.98
CA LEU A 45 0.12 -9.18 5.83
C LEU A 45 1.48 -8.95 5.13
N ALA A 46 2.04 -9.98 4.48
CA ALA A 46 3.30 -9.86 3.75
C ALA A 46 3.20 -8.88 2.58
N ILE A 47 2.09 -8.91 1.84
CA ILE A 47 1.84 -7.97 0.73
C ILE A 47 1.71 -6.53 1.26
N MET A 48 0.95 -6.33 2.33
CA MET A 48 0.77 -5.02 2.95
C MET A 48 2.08 -4.47 3.52
N GLN A 49 2.92 -5.34 4.10
CA GLN A 49 4.26 -4.98 4.54
C GLN A 49 5.13 -4.51 3.37
N ALA A 50 5.13 -5.25 2.25
CA ALA A 50 5.87 -4.86 1.05
C ALA A 50 5.38 -3.52 0.46
N ALA A 51 4.06 -3.28 0.48
CA ALA A 51 3.47 -2.02 0.04
C ALA A 51 3.85 -0.85 0.95
N TYR A 52 3.87 -1.04 2.27
CA TYR A 52 4.33 -0.03 3.22
C TYR A 52 5.81 0.33 2.97
N GLU A 53 6.68 -0.67 2.82
CA GLU A 53 8.09 -0.44 2.53
C GLU A 53 8.31 0.24 1.17
N PHE A 54 7.49 -0.10 0.17
CA PHE A 54 7.48 0.62 -1.09
C PHE A 54 7.13 2.09 -0.87
N ALA A 55 6.09 2.37 -0.07
CA ALA A 55 5.65 3.73 0.21
C ALA A 55 6.76 4.54 0.90
N GLU A 56 7.44 3.98 1.91
CA GLU A 56 8.59 4.62 2.56
C GLU A 56 9.71 4.91 1.54
N ARG A 57 10.07 3.94 0.69
CA ARG A 57 11.12 4.14 -0.34
C ARG A 57 10.72 5.16 -1.41
N ALA A 58 9.44 5.24 -1.74
CA ALA A 58 8.91 6.19 -2.73
C ALA A 58 8.68 7.59 -2.14
N GLY A 59 8.81 7.75 -0.82
CA GLY A 59 8.71 9.02 -0.12
C GLY A 59 7.28 9.45 0.19
N PHE A 60 6.34 8.50 0.34
CA PHE A 60 5.00 8.80 0.83
C PHE A 60 5.08 9.35 2.26
N THR A 61 4.26 10.36 2.53
CA THR A 61 4.16 11.05 3.83
C THR A 61 2.74 10.99 4.39
N SER A 62 1.75 10.82 3.53
CA SER A 62 0.34 10.77 3.93
C SER A 62 -0.08 9.36 4.37
N THR A 63 -0.35 9.17 5.67
CA THR A 63 -0.87 7.89 6.19
C THR A 63 -2.09 7.36 5.43
N PRO A 64 -3.13 8.17 5.10
CA PRO A 64 -4.25 7.68 4.27
C PRO A 64 -3.83 7.07 2.92
N HIS A 65 -2.87 7.68 2.22
CA HIS A 65 -2.39 7.17 0.93
C HIS A 65 -1.57 5.89 1.10
N ILE A 66 -0.79 5.78 2.19
CA ILE A 66 -0.06 4.55 2.51
C ILE A 66 -1.04 3.41 2.76
N VAL A 67 -2.09 3.64 3.55
CA VAL A 67 -3.15 2.64 3.80
C VAL A 67 -3.85 2.25 2.50
N HIS A 68 -4.19 3.23 1.66
CA HIS A 68 -4.83 2.96 0.38
C HIS A 68 -3.92 2.15 -0.57
N LEU A 69 -2.62 2.43 -0.59
CA LEU A 69 -1.64 1.64 -1.34
C LEU A 69 -1.56 0.19 -0.81
N MET A 70 -1.62 0.00 0.51
CA MET A 70 -1.64 -1.34 1.11
C MET A 70 -2.89 -2.13 0.70
N TYR A 71 -4.06 -1.48 0.67
CA TYR A 71 -5.31 -2.12 0.22
C TYR A 71 -5.23 -2.45 -1.26
N PHE A 72 -4.80 -1.49 -2.09
CA PHE A 72 -4.60 -1.70 -3.52
C PHE A 72 -3.69 -2.90 -3.84
N ALA A 73 -2.58 -3.04 -3.11
CA ALA A 73 -1.68 -4.17 -3.27
C ALA A 73 -2.30 -5.51 -2.81
N ALA A 74 -3.12 -5.49 -1.77
CA ALA A 74 -3.82 -6.67 -1.27
C ALA A 74 -4.97 -7.12 -2.20
N ASP A 75 -5.67 -6.17 -2.83
CA ASP A 75 -6.71 -6.42 -3.83
C ASP A 75 -6.12 -6.97 -5.14
N ALA A 76 -4.93 -6.51 -5.52
CA ALA A 76 -4.21 -6.94 -6.71
C ALA A 76 -2.76 -7.39 -6.37
N PRO A 77 -2.58 -8.62 -5.87
CA PRO A 77 -1.26 -9.14 -5.52
C PRO A 77 -0.30 -9.10 -6.71
N GLY A 78 0.89 -8.53 -6.51
CA GLY A 78 1.91 -8.36 -7.56
C GLY A 78 1.77 -7.07 -8.37
N VAL A 79 0.72 -6.26 -8.16
CA VAL A 79 0.53 -4.99 -8.90
C VAL A 79 1.68 -4.01 -8.71
N LEU A 80 2.36 -4.04 -7.56
CA LEU A 80 3.52 -3.19 -7.28
C LEU A 80 4.82 -3.69 -7.92
N ASP A 81 4.82 -4.89 -8.51
CA ASP A 81 5.91 -5.44 -9.31
C ASP A 81 5.74 -5.13 -10.80
N GLU A 82 4.54 -4.70 -11.22
CA GLU A 82 4.24 -4.36 -12.60
C GLU A 82 5.03 -3.13 -13.08
N PRO A 83 5.85 -3.26 -14.15
CA PRO A 83 6.73 -2.17 -14.60
C PRO A 83 5.98 -0.88 -14.92
N ALA A 84 4.76 -0.97 -15.46
CA ALA A 84 3.93 0.19 -15.78
C ALA A 84 3.48 0.94 -14.51
N VAL A 85 3.09 0.20 -13.47
CA VAL A 85 2.68 0.76 -12.17
C VAL A 85 3.87 1.42 -11.50
N ILE A 86 5.03 0.74 -11.46
CA ILE A 86 6.26 1.29 -10.91
C ILE A 86 6.67 2.57 -11.64
N ALA A 87 6.62 2.56 -12.98
CA ALA A 87 6.98 3.72 -13.80
C ALA A 87 6.05 4.92 -13.50
N GLN A 88 4.75 4.69 -13.38
CA GLN A 88 3.79 5.72 -13.02
C GLN A 88 4.05 6.26 -11.61
N LEU A 89 4.27 5.40 -10.62
CA LEU A 89 4.50 5.78 -9.22
C LEU A 89 5.86 6.46 -8.98
N ARG A 90 6.82 6.35 -9.92
CA ARG A 90 8.14 6.99 -9.87
C ARG A 90 8.28 8.19 -10.81
N LYS A 91 7.22 8.58 -11.50
CA LYS A 91 7.26 9.68 -12.47
C LYS A 91 7.77 10.99 -11.82
N PRO A 92 8.76 11.69 -12.41
CA PRO A 92 9.24 12.95 -11.85
C PRO A 92 8.19 14.06 -11.98
N GLY A 93 8.25 15.05 -11.09
CA GLY A 93 7.45 16.29 -11.18
C GLY A 93 6.21 16.37 -10.29
N SER A 94 5.83 15.29 -9.61
CA SER A 94 4.68 15.25 -8.67
C SER A 94 5.08 14.59 -7.35
N THR A 95 4.23 14.68 -6.32
CA THR A 95 4.39 13.88 -5.09
C THR A 95 4.00 12.42 -5.34
N PRO A 96 4.51 11.45 -4.57
CA PRO A 96 4.10 10.05 -4.69
C PRO A 96 2.58 9.85 -4.50
N GLU A 97 1.97 10.62 -3.60
CA GLU A 97 0.53 10.63 -3.37
C GLU A 97 -0.23 11.05 -4.63
N GLN A 98 0.15 12.18 -5.25
CA GLN A 98 -0.50 12.66 -6.46
C GLN A 98 -0.38 11.64 -7.61
N ARG A 99 0.77 10.98 -7.74
CA ARG A 99 0.96 9.94 -8.77
C ARG A 99 0.09 8.72 -8.54
N PHE A 100 -0.12 8.38 -7.27
CA PHE A 100 -1.02 7.30 -6.90
C PHE A 100 -2.48 7.67 -7.17
N ASP A 101 -2.90 8.88 -6.80
CA ASP A 101 -4.24 9.38 -7.14
C ASP A 101 -4.48 9.41 -8.66
N ASP A 102 -3.48 9.84 -9.44
CA ASP A 102 -3.55 9.84 -10.90
C ASP A 102 -3.70 8.41 -11.45
N LEU A 103 -2.97 7.43 -10.88
CA LEU A 103 -3.10 6.02 -11.25
C LEU A 103 -4.52 5.50 -10.96
N LEU A 104 -5.05 5.78 -9.77
CA LEU A 104 -6.39 5.36 -9.37
C LEU A 104 -7.47 6.00 -10.25
N ALA A 105 -7.29 7.26 -10.63
CA ALA A 105 -8.20 7.96 -11.55
C ALA A 105 -8.23 7.27 -12.93
N VAL A 106 -7.06 6.89 -13.47
CA VAL A 106 -6.99 6.14 -14.73
C VAL A 106 -7.68 4.79 -14.62
N LEU A 107 -7.40 4.02 -13.56
CA LEU A 107 -8.02 2.72 -13.34
C LEU A 107 -9.55 2.82 -13.23
N SER A 108 -10.05 3.84 -12.54
CA SER A 108 -11.48 4.10 -12.40
C SER A 108 -12.14 4.38 -13.76
N VAL A 109 -11.48 5.17 -14.62
CA VAL A 109 -11.99 5.45 -15.98
C VAL A 109 -12.03 4.18 -16.83
N GLU A 110 -10.98 3.35 -16.78
CA GLU A 110 -10.97 2.12 -17.57
C GLU A 110 -11.99 1.09 -17.06
N LEU A 111 -12.18 0.98 -15.74
CA LEU A 111 -13.19 0.11 -15.16
C LEU A 111 -14.61 0.50 -15.64
N ASN A 112 -14.95 1.79 -15.57
CA ASN A 112 -16.25 2.28 -16.03
C ASN A 112 -16.49 1.99 -17.52
N ARG A 113 -15.46 2.14 -18.37
CA ARG A 113 -15.56 1.82 -19.81
C ARG A 113 -15.84 0.34 -20.07
N LEU A 114 -15.25 -0.55 -19.28
CA LEU A 114 -15.48 -2.00 -19.39
C LEU A 114 -16.90 -2.38 -18.96
N GLU A 115 -17.47 -1.64 -18.00
CA GLU A 115 -18.85 -1.84 -17.56
C GLU A 115 -19.87 -1.29 -18.56
N GLU A 116 -19.60 -0.14 -19.20
CA GLU A 116 -20.47 0.45 -20.24
C GLU A 116 -20.49 -0.35 -21.56
N GLY A 117 -19.43 -1.10 -21.84
CA GLY A 117 -19.31 -1.96 -23.03
C GLY A 117 -19.93 -3.35 -22.91
N ARG A 118 -20.61 -3.65 -21.79
CA ARG A 118 -21.12 -4.99 -21.45
C ARG A 118 -22.65 -5.06 -21.45
#